data_AF-A0A356UFU6-F1
#
_entry.id   AF-A0A356UFU6-F1
#
_cell.length_a   1.000
_cell.length_b   1.000
_cell.length_c   1.000
_cell.angle_alpha   90.00
_cell.angle_beta   90.00
_cell.angle_gamma   90.00
#
_symmetry.space_group_name_H-M   'P 1'
#
loop_
_entity.id
_entity.type
_entity.pdbx_description
1 polymer ?
#
loop_
_entity_poly.entity_id
_entity_poly.type
_entity_poly.pdbx_seq_one_letter_code
_entity_poly.pdbx_strand_id
1 'polypeptide(L)'
;MDILQVIRKLAADGEYEVTSHCLTEMDKDSISLDQIENTILYGNISKRNPKQERYTFKWKTIMCCIEMVRDGNVFYMTVITAGRERR
;
A
#
# COMPACT_ATOMS: atom_id res chain seq x y z
N MET A 1 4.80 -11.29 15.15
CA MET A 1 5.13 -9.99 14.56
C MET A 1 3.85 -9.37 14.06
N ASP A 2 3.54 -8.13 14.42
CA ASP A 2 2.33 -7.44 13.95
C ASP A 2 2.50 -7.07 12.47
N ILE A 3 1.58 -7.53 11.61
CA ILE A 3 1.65 -7.29 10.17
C ILE A 3 1.70 -5.80 9.82
N LEU A 4 1.05 -4.94 10.62
CA LEU A 4 1.10 -3.50 10.41
C LEU A 4 2.52 -2.95 10.60
N GLN A 5 3.26 -3.47 11.58
CA GLN A 5 4.66 -3.08 11.81
C GLN A 5 5.55 -3.53 10.65
N VAL A 6 5.31 -4.72 10.11
CA VAL A 6 6.04 -5.23 8.92
C VAL A 6 5.80 -4.33 7.72
N ILE A 7 4.55 -4.05 7.40
CA ILE A 7 4.16 -3.19 6.28
C ILE A 7 4.83 -1.82 6.39
N ARG A 8 4.77 -1.20 7.57
CA ARG A 8 5.37 0.13 7.78
C ARG A 8 6.88 0.10 7.71
N LYS A 9 7.52 -0.98 8.18
CA LYS A 9 8.97 -1.16 8.04
C LYS A 9 9.38 -1.27 6.57
N LEU A 10 8.72 -2.14 5.80
CA LEU A 10 8.98 -2.30 4.37
C LEU A 10 8.80 -1.00 3.59
N ALA A 11 7.75 -0.22 3.90
CA ALA A 11 7.56 1.10 3.31
C ALA A 11 8.68 2.09 3.67
N ALA A 12 9.12 2.12 4.94
CA ALA A 12 10.20 2.99 5.38
C ALA A 12 11.56 2.62 4.78
N ASP A 13 11.78 1.33 4.54
CA ASP A 13 13.00 0.79 3.95
C ASP A 13 12.98 0.85 2.40
N GLY A 14 11.86 1.25 1.78
CA GLY A 14 11.69 1.26 0.31
C GLY A 14 11.57 -0.13 -0.31
N GLU A 15 11.31 -1.16 0.51
CA GLU A 15 11.26 -2.58 0.13
C GLU A 15 9.85 -2.97 -0.32
N TYR A 16 9.42 -2.44 -1.48
CA TYR A 16 8.14 -2.78 -2.07
C TYR A 16 8.13 -2.63 -3.58
N GLU A 17 7.22 -3.37 -4.21
CA GLU A 17 6.96 -3.26 -5.65
C GLU A 17 5.68 -2.47 -5.91
N VAL A 18 5.59 -1.85 -7.08
CA VAL A 18 4.38 -1.17 -7.55
C VAL A 18 3.96 -1.78 -8.87
N THR A 19 2.71 -2.25 -8.94
CA THR A 19 2.19 -2.85 -10.17
C THR A 19 2.02 -1.80 -11.29
N SER A 20 2.08 -2.24 -12.55
CA SER A 20 1.80 -1.38 -13.71
C SER A 20 0.40 -0.76 -13.68
N HIS A 21 -0.58 -1.49 -13.16
CA HIS A 21 -1.92 -0.98 -12.92
C HIS A 21 -1.91 0.18 -11.91
N CYS A 22 -1.19 0.03 -10.79
CA CYS A 22 -1.08 1.10 -9.80
C CYS A 22 -0.44 2.36 -10.37
N LEU A 23 0.65 2.23 -11.14
CA LEU A 23 1.29 3.37 -11.81
C LEU A 23 0.31 4.13 -12.71
N THR A 24 -0.51 3.39 -13.48
CA THR A 24 -1.54 3.98 -14.34
C THR A 24 -2.61 4.75 -13.56
N GLU A 25 -3.04 4.25 -12.40
CA GLU A 25 -4.02 4.96 -11.56
C GLU A 25 -3.41 6.17 -10.84
N MET A 26 -2.15 6.06 -10.40
CA MET A 26 -1.41 7.17 -9.81
C MET A 26 -1.27 8.35 -10.78
N ASP A 27 -0.96 8.07 -12.04
CA ASP A 27 -0.83 9.10 -13.08
C ASP A 27 -2.15 9.87 -13.29
N LYS A 28 -3.29 9.17 -13.32
CA LYS A 28 -4.62 9.79 -13.47
C LYS A 28 -4.94 10.80 -12.37
N ASP A 29 -4.52 10.51 -11.14
CA ASP A 29 -4.84 11.31 -9.97
C ASP A 29 -3.65 12.19 -9.50
N SER A 30 -2.57 12.24 -10.30
CA SER A 30 -1.32 12.96 -10.00
C SER A 30 -0.78 12.63 -8.60
N ILE A 31 -0.63 11.33 -8.32
CA ILE A 31 -0.13 10.80 -7.06
C ILE A 31 1.33 10.38 -7.24
N SER A 32 2.22 10.88 -6.39
CA SER A 32 3.63 10.49 -6.33
C SER A 32 3.86 9.26 -5.47
N LEU A 33 5.00 8.58 -5.66
CA LEU A 33 5.42 7.46 -4.80
C LEU A 33 5.55 7.90 -3.32
N ASP A 34 6.13 9.06 -3.06
CA ASP A 34 6.22 9.63 -1.70
C ASP A 34 4.85 9.74 -1.03
N GLN A 35 3.80 10.08 -1.79
CA GLN A 35 2.44 10.14 -1.26
C GLN A 35 1.89 8.76 -0.92
N ILE A 36 2.26 7.72 -1.65
CA ILE A 36 1.93 6.32 -1.33
C ILE A 36 2.65 5.89 -0.05
N GLU A 37 3.94 6.14 0.05
CA GLU A 37 4.74 5.82 1.24
C GLU A 37 4.16 6.49 2.48
N ASN A 38 3.88 7.79 2.40
CA ASN A 38 3.23 8.52 3.48
C ASN A 38 1.85 7.95 3.83
N THR A 39 1.10 7.46 2.84
CA THR A 39 -0.20 6.82 3.06
C THR A 39 -0.05 5.49 3.81
N ILE A 40 0.99 4.71 3.53
CA ILE A 40 1.26 3.44 4.24
C ILE A 40 1.80 3.71 5.66
N LEU A 41 2.72 4.67 5.80
CA LEU A 41 3.37 5.02 7.06
C LEU A 41 2.41 5.67 8.08
N TYR A 42 1.61 6.64 7.62
CA TYR A 42 0.78 7.49 8.49
C TYR A 42 -0.72 7.25 8.34
N GLY A 43 -1.14 6.48 7.34
CA GLY A 43 -2.53 6.14 7.13
C GLY A 43 -3.05 5.06 8.07
N ASN A 44 -4.37 4.97 8.10
CA ASN A 44 -5.09 3.90 8.80
C ASN A 44 -5.57 2.85 7.79
N ILE A 45 -5.65 1.60 8.23
CA ILE A 45 -6.26 0.54 7.42
C ILE A 45 -7.79 0.76 7.40
N SER A 46 -8.32 1.12 6.24
CA SER A 46 -9.76 1.34 6.01
C SER A 46 -10.50 0.06 5.61
N LYS A 47 -9.79 -0.90 5.01
CA LYS A 47 -10.33 -2.20 4.57
C LYS A 47 -9.27 -3.29 4.63
N ARG A 48 -9.68 -4.51 4.98
CA ARG A 48 -8.83 -5.72 4.96
C ARG A 48 -9.50 -6.81 4.13
N ASN A 49 -8.73 -7.53 3.32
CA ASN A 49 -9.15 -8.75 2.66
C ASN A 49 -8.19 -9.90 3.04
N PRO A 50 -8.53 -10.70 4.06
CA PRO A 50 -7.66 -11.76 4.56
C PRO A 50 -7.38 -12.87 3.56
N LYS A 51 -8.29 -13.16 2.62
CA LYS A 51 -8.11 -14.24 1.64
C LYS A 51 -6.95 -14.00 0.69
N GLN A 52 -6.58 -12.74 0.49
CA GLN A 52 -5.51 -12.31 -0.40
C GLN A 52 -4.43 -11.55 0.37
N GLU A 53 -4.50 -11.51 1.71
CA GLU A 53 -3.58 -10.71 2.53
C GLU A 53 -3.46 -9.25 2.05
N ARG A 54 -4.60 -8.64 1.69
CA ARG A 54 -4.66 -7.26 1.20
C ARG A 54 -5.12 -6.27 2.26
N TYR A 55 -4.49 -5.12 2.25
CA TYR A 55 -4.72 -4.04 3.20
C TYR A 55 -4.89 -2.73 2.44
N THR A 56 -6.04 -2.08 2.60
CA THR A 56 -6.27 -0.75 2.04
C THR A 56 -5.97 0.29 3.10
N PHE A 57 -5.01 1.14 2.82
CA PHE A 57 -4.66 2.29 3.65
C PHE A 57 -5.37 3.53 3.12
N LYS A 58 -5.72 4.43 4.05
CA LYS A 58 -6.25 5.75 3.74
C LYS A 58 -5.51 6.80 4.55
N TRP A 59 -5.05 7.84 3.87
CA TRP A 59 -4.47 9.03 4.48
C TRP A 59 -4.89 10.27 3.71
N LYS A 60 -5.54 11.22 4.41
CA LYS A 60 -6.19 12.38 3.79
C LYS A 60 -7.13 11.92 2.67
N THR A 61 -6.93 12.41 1.44
CA THR A 61 -7.73 12.06 0.27
C THR A 61 -7.16 10.87 -0.52
N ILE A 62 -6.03 10.29 -0.11
CA ILE A 62 -5.34 9.23 -0.85
C ILE A 62 -5.68 7.89 -0.22
N MET A 63 -5.92 6.90 -1.08
CA MET A 63 -6.03 5.50 -0.71
C MET A 63 -5.03 4.68 -1.51
N CYS A 64 -4.46 3.66 -0.89
CA CYS A 64 -3.67 2.65 -1.58
C CYS A 64 -4.01 1.26 -1.06
N CYS A 65 -4.04 0.28 -1.95
CA CYS A 65 -4.23 -1.12 -1.62
C CYS A 65 -2.90 -1.85 -1.80
N ILE A 66 -2.44 -2.51 -0.74
CA ILE A 66 -1.26 -3.35 -0.78
C ILE A 66 -1.65 -4.82 -0.64
N GLU A 67 -0.81 -5.68 -1.17
CA GLU A 67 -0.84 -7.13 -0.98
C GLU A 67 0.45 -7.56 -0.28
N MET A 68 0.31 -8.46 0.70
CA MET A 68 1.43 -9.06 1.39
C MET A 68 1.54 -10.53 0.98
N VAL A 69 2.71 -10.93 0.47
CA VAL A 69 3.01 -12.34 0.16
C VAL A 69 4.11 -12.81 1.11
N ARG A 70 4.01 -14.04 1.59
CA ARG A 70 5.00 -14.66 2.47
C ARG A 70 5.62 -15.87 1.79
N ASP A 71 6.95 -15.89 1.71
CA ASP A 71 7.73 -17.07 1.35
C ASP A 71 8.66 -17.43 2.50
N GLY A 72 8.36 -18.54 3.19
CA GLY A 72 9.06 -18.93 4.42
C GLY A 72 8.97 -17.85 5.51
N ASN A 73 10.08 -17.16 5.80
CA ASN A 73 10.15 -16.07 6.79
C ASN A 73 10.31 -14.68 6.15
N VAL A 74 10.26 -14.58 4.82
CA VAL A 74 10.37 -13.33 4.07
C VAL A 74 8.97 -12.83 3.72
N PHE A 75 8.76 -11.53 3.89
CA PHE A 75 7.54 -10.84 3.47
C PHE A 75 7.85 -9.95 2.27
N TYR A 76 7.00 -10.03 1.25
CA TYR A 76 7.04 -9.17 0.09
C TYR A 76 5.79 -8.30 0.09
N MET A 77 5.99 -6.99 -0.13
CA MET A 77 4.91 -6.02 -0.22
C MET A 77 4.77 -5.53 -1.66
N THR A 78 3.55 -5.57 -2.18
CA THR A 78 3.24 -5.04 -3.51
C THR A 78 2.08 -4.06 -3.42
N VAL A 79 2.25 -2.85 -3.96
CA VAL A 79 1.17 -1.86 -4.11
C VAL A 79 0.38 -2.17 -5.38
N ILE A 80 -0.88 -2.58 -5.19
CA ILE A 80 -1.76 -3.08 -6.24
C ILE A 80 -2.52 -1.96 -6.94
N THR A 81 -2.96 -0.95 -6.19
CA THR A 81 -3.65 0.21 -6.74
C THR A 81 -3.55 1.38 -5.77
N ALA A 82 -3.62 2.60 -6.31
CA ALA A 82 -3.73 3.81 -5.53
C ALA A 82 -4.58 4.84 -6.26
N GLY A 83 -5.26 5.69 -5.51
CA GLY A 83 -6.15 6.69 -6.08
C GLY A 83 -6.65 7.66 -5.03
N ARG A 84 -7.36 8.69 -5.49
CA ARG A 84 -8.04 9.63 -4.61
C ARG A 84 -9.46 9.15 -4.32
N GLU A 85 -9.90 9.37 -3.10
CA GLU A 85 -11.31 9.19 -2.75
C GLU A 85 -12.16 10.18 -3.58
N ARG A 86 -13.01 9.64 -4.45
CA ARG A 86 -13.98 10.42 -5.22
C ARG A 86 -15.23 10.60 -4.36
N ARG A 87 -15.64 11.86 -4.20
CA ARG A 87 -16.86 12.26 -3.49
C ARG A 87 -18.10 11.99 -4.34
#